data_AF-A0A497S8Y4-F1
#
_entry.id   AF-A0A497S8Y4-F1
#
_cell.length_a   1.000
_cell.length_b   1.000
_cell.length_c   1.000
_cell.angle_alpha   90.00
_cell.angle_beta   90.00
_cell.angle_gamma   90.00
#
_symmetry.space_group_name_H-M   'P 1'
#
loop_
_entity.id
_entity.type
_entity.pdbx_description
1 polymer ?
#
loop_
_entity_poly.entity_id
_entity_poly.type
_entity_poly.pdbx_seq_one_letter_code
_entity_poly.pdbx_strand_id
1 'polypeptide(L)'
;MKYMVDQKVIDYVNNGLQRGYKPNALKSALIQQGWPEADIDQALQMARGQAKATPQAPGMPTTNMGIFQKMKMILTNPNGFFQAAKSDHIGDALKYYAVVLLIPTIVMIAIGMFLPTALLTAMAPTAGGDMAAMGGMFAGLFSMLAVGMGVAFYFLSLIGTFITAGIYHIIGMLFGARNPYSETYKALTYSMTPFVLIGWVAIPLAIVHVFAYMGAAIAIGLWALIIAIKGFSIMQDMETKKAAVVILLPAIIVGVLAVLTLLMGASSMLAGGMVPSA
;
A
#
# COMPACT_ATOMS: atom_id res chain seq x y z
N MET A 1 -39.12 -27.06 17.90
CA MET A 1 -38.13 -27.74 17.04
C MET A 1 -37.72 -26.77 15.95
N LYS A 2 -36.44 -26.37 15.91
CA LYS A 2 -35.91 -25.44 14.90
C LYS A 2 -35.86 -26.20 13.59
N TYR A 3 -36.61 -25.77 12.57
CA TYR A 3 -36.52 -26.35 11.21
C TYR A 3 -35.05 -26.34 10.79
N MET A 4 -34.49 -27.53 10.55
CA MET A 4 -33.15 -27.70 10.01
C MET A 4 -33.24 -27.67 8.50
N VAL A 5 -32.73 -26.59 7.92
CA VAL A 5 -32.52 -26.47 6.47
C VAL A 5 -31.56 -27.56 6.01
N ASP A 6 -31.86 -28.21 4.89
CA ASP A 6 -30.99 -29.24 4.31
C ASP A 6 -29.61 -28.67 3.97
N GLN A 7 -28.56 -29.37 4.40
CA GLN A 7 -27.17 -28.95 4.21
C GLN A 7 -26.81 -28.79 2.72
N LYS A 8 -27.42 -29.58 1.83
CA LYS A 8 -27.19 -29.48 0.37
C LYS A 8 -27.65 -28.13 -0.19
N VAL A 9 -28.75 -27.59 0.33
CA VAL A 9 -29.28 -26.28 -0.07
C VAL A 9 -28.35 -25.17 0.40
N ILE A 10 -27.84 -25.28 1.64
CA ILE A 10 -26.87 -24.35 2.21
C ILE A 10 -25.57 -24.34 1.37
N ASP A 11 -25.04 -25.51 1.05
CA ASP A 11 -23.80 -25.66 0.29
C ASP A 11 -23.94 -25.11 -1.13
N TYR A 12 -25.06 -25.39 -1.79
CA TYR A 12 -25.36 -24.89 -3.13
C TYR A 12 -25.47 -23.36 -3.16
N VAL A 13 -26.22 -22.78 -2.21
CA VAL A 13 -26.38 -21.33 -2.08
C VAL A 13 -25.03 -20.66 -1.82
N ASN A 14 -24.23 -21.19 -0.90
CA ASN A 14 -22.92 -20.64 -0.57
C ASN A 14 -21.96 -20.69 -1.76
N ASN A 15 -21.90 -21.82 -2.46
CA ASN A 15 -21.04 -21.98 -3.64
C ASN A 15 -21.49 -21.07 -4.79
N GLY A 16 -22.80 -20.94 -5.01
CA GLY A 16 -23.38 -20.07 -6.02
C GLY A 16 -23.06 -18.59 -5.77
N LEU A 17 -23.20 -18.13 -4.52
CA LEU A 17 -22.87 -16.75 -4.15
C LEU A 17 -21.37 -16.47 -4.28
N GLN A 18 -20.51 -17.43 -3.91
CA GLN A 18 -19.05 -17.33 -4.10
C GLN A 18 -18.66 -17.22 -5.58
N ARG A 19 -19.41 -17.88 -6.47
CA ARG A 19 -19.24 -17.80 -7.93
C ARG A 19 -19.85 -16.55 -8.57
N GLY A 20 -20.46 -15.67 -7.79
CA GLY A 20 -21.02 -14.40 -8.26
C GLY A 20 -22.45 -14.47 -8.81
N TYR A 21 -23.17 -15.57 -8.61
CA TYR A 21 -24.57 -15.67 -9.02
C TYR A 21 -25.47 -14.81 -8.13
N LYS A 22 -26.48 -14.17 -8.74
CA LYS A 22 -27.45 -13.35 -8.01
C LYS A 22 -28.35 -14.23 -7.12
N PRO A 23 -28.71 -13.81 -5.89
CA PRO A 23 -29.58 -14.56 -4.98
C PRO A 23 -30.88 -15.07 -5.64
N ASN A 24 -31.52 -14.24 -6.46
CA ASN A 24 -32.77 -14.59 -7.14
C ASN A 24 -32.57 -15.70 -8.17
N ALA A 25 -31.41 -15.73 -8.86
CA ALA A 25 -31.11 -16.78 -9.84
C ALA A 25 -30.88 -18.14 -9.15
N LEU A 26 -30.19 -18.15 -8.00
CA LEU A 26 -30.01 -19.35 -7.19
C LEU A 26 -31.34 -19.84 -6.63
N LYS A 27 -32.20 -18.91 -6.18
CA LYS A 27 -33.55 -19.23 -5.71
C LYS A 27 -34.38 -19.90 -6.79
N SER A 28 -34.42 -19.32 -7.99
CA SER A 28 -35.14 -19.91 -9.13
C SER A 28 -34.63 -21.31 -9.50
N ALA A 29 -33.31 -21.54 -9.48
CA ALA A 29 -32.72 -22.83 -9.80
C ALA A 29 -33.10 -23.93 -8.78
N LEU A 30 -33.11 -23.59 -7.48
CA LEU A 30 -33.46 -24.54 -6.42
C LEU A 30 -34.96 -24.86 -6.40
N ILE A 31 -35.82 -23.87 -6.68
CA ILE A 31 -37.27 -24.08 -6.85
C ILE A 31 -37.53 -25.04 -8.02
N GLN A 32 -36.84 -24.86 -9.15
CA GLN A 32 -36.96 -25.77 -10.31
C GLN A 32 -36.52 -27.21 -9.99
N GLN A 33 -35.59 -27.38 -9.05
CA GLN A 33 -35.14 -28.68 -8.57
C GLN A 33 -36.07 -29.29 -7.50
N GLY A 34 -37.17 -28.61 -7.15
CA GLY A 34 -38.18 -29.09 -6.21
C GLY A 34 -37.87 -28.80 -4.74
N TRP A 35 -36.91 -27.93 -4.44
CA TRP A 35 -36.63 -27.54 -3.05
C TRP A 35 -37.68 -26.58 -2.49
N PRO A 36 -38.06 -26.71 -1.19
CA PRO A 36 -39.02 -25.82 -0.57
C PRO A 36 -38.53 -24.36 -0.51
N GLU A 37 -39.39 -23.42 -0.86
CA GLU A 37 -39.03 -21.99 -0.90
C GLU A 37 -38.56 -21.45 0.46
N ALA A 38 -39.17 -21.92 1.56
CA ALA A 38 -38.81 -21.54 2.92
C ALA A 38 -37.36 -21.93 3.28
N ASP A 39 -36.91 -23.12 2.85
CA ASP A 39 -35.56 -23.61 3.10
C ASP A 39 -34.52 -22.80 2.31
N ILE A 40 -34.87 -22.43 1.08
CA ILE A 40 -34.03 -21.61 0.21
C ILE A 40 -33.87 -20.20 0.78
N ASP A 41 -34.98 -19.59 1.22
CA ASP A 41 -34.97 -18.24 1.81
C ASP A 41 -34.19 -18.21 3.13
N GLN A 42 -34.33 -19.25 3.95
CA GLN A 42 -33.55 -19.39 5.18
C GLN A 42 -32.06 -19.62 4.88
N ALA A 43 -31.71 -20.44 3.89
CA ALA A 43 -30.32 -20.62 3.44
C ALA A 43 -29.71 -19.30 2.89
N LEU A 44 -30.47 -18.53 2.11
CA LEU A 44 -30.04 -17.22 1.62
C LEU A 44 -29.88 -16.19 2.74
N GLN A 45 -30.74 -16.21 3.75
CA GLN A 45 -30.60 -15.35 4.93
C GLN A 45 -29.40 -15.75 5.78
N MET A 46 -29.17 -17.06 6.00
CA MET A 46 -27.98 -17.58 6.67
C MET A 46 -26.70 -17.18 5.92
N ALA A 47 -26.68 -17.33 4.59
CA ALA A 47 -25.56 -16.93 3.76
C ALA A 47 -25.33 -15.41 3.78
N ARG A 48 -26.37 -14.58 3.86
CA ARG A 48 -26.24 -13.12 4.03
C ARG A 48 -25.74 -12.73 5.43
N GLY A 49 -26.16 -13.44 6.48
CA GLY A 49 -25.67 -13.27 7.84
C GLY A 49 -24.20 -13.69 7.99
N GLN A 50 -23.83 -14.81 7.35
CA GLN A 50 -22.45 -15.29 7.25
C GLN A 50 -21.60 -14.41 6.33
N ALA A 51 -22.13 -13.84 5.24
CA ALA A 51 -21.39 -12.87 4.42
C ALA A 51 -21.04 -11.58 5.18
N LYS A 52 -21.77 -11.24 6.25
CA LYS A 52 -21.42 -10.17 7.19
C LYS A 52 -20.44 -10.60 8.30
N ALA A 53 -20.36 -11.89 8.62
CA ALA A 53 -19.61 -12.42 9.76
C ALA A 53 -18.38 -13.28 9.38
N THR A 54 -18.25 -13.68 8.12
CA THR A 54 -17.21 -14.57 7.61
C THR A 54 -16.51 -13.87 6.44
N PRO A 55 -15.17 -13.68 6.51
CA PRO A 55 -14.40 -13.20 5.37
C PRO A 55 -14.63 -14.14 4.19
N GLN A 56 -14.93 -13.58 3.01
CA GLN A 56 -15.08 -14.31 1.74
C GLN A 56 -14.08 -15.47 1.65
N ALA A 57 -14.61 -16.69 1.49
CA ALA A 57 -13.82 -17.86 1.10
C ALA A 57 -12.95 -17.52 -0.13
N PRO A 58 -11.75 -18.13 -0.28
CA PRO A 58 -10.68 -17.61 -1.11
C PRO A 58 -11.18 -17.31 -2.52
N GLY A 59 -11.31 -16.01 -2.80
CA GLY A 59 -11.45 -15.51 -4.16
C GLY A 59 -10.25 -15.99 -4.98
N MET A 60 -10.45 -16.14 -6.29
CA MET A 60 -9.44 -16.62 -7.24
C MET A 60 -8.00 -16.24 -6.83
N PRO A 61 -7.03 -17.16 -6.97
CA PRO A 61 -5.62 -16.86 -6.71
C PRO A 61 -5.26 -15.51 -7.32
N THR A 62 -4.66 -14.64 -6.52
CA THR A 62 -4.28 -13.30 -6.97
C THR A 62 -3.30 -13.36 -8.14
N THR A 63 -2.58 -14.47 -8.33
CA THR A 63 -1.76 -14.76 -9.51
C THR A 63 -2.50 -14.59 -10.86
N ASN A 64 -3.81 -14.81 -10.91
CA ASN A 64 -4.61 -14.67 -12.14
C ASN A 64 -5.16 -13.26 -12.35
N MET A 65 -5.02 -12.35 -11.37
CA MET A 65 -5.53 -10.99 -11.47
C MET A 65 -4.54 -10.08 -12.21
N GLY A 66 -5.08 -9.24 -13.10
CA GLY A 66 -4.31 -8.16 -13.69
C GLY A 66 -3.83 -7.14 -12.64
N ILE A 67 -2.74 -6.42 -12.93
CA ILE A 67 -2.13 -5.44 -12.01
C ILE A 67 -3.14 -4.40 -11.51
N PHE A 68 -3.99 -3.87 -12.40
CA PHE A 68 -5.03 -2.91 -12.03
C PHE A 68 -6.07 -3.48 -11.05
N GLN A 69 -6.45 -4.75 -11.23
CA GLN A 69 -7.39 -5.41 -10.33
C GLN A 69 -6.75 -5.63 -8.96
N LYS A 70 -5.47 -6.02 -8.90
CA LYS A 70 -4.72 -6.11 -7.63
C LYS A 70 -4.69 -4.75 -6.92
N MET A 71 -4.29 -3.68 -7.61
CA MET A 71 -4.26 -2.32 -7.05
C MET A 71 -5.62 -1.92 -6.50
N LYS A 72 -6.68 -2.08 -7.29
CA LYS A 72 -8.06 -1.78 -6.87
C LYS A 72 -8.45 -2.59 -5.64
N MET A 73 -8.22 -3.89 -5.63
CA MET A 73 -8.56 -4.75 -4.50
C MET A 73 -7.78 -4.40 -3.23
N ILE A 74 -6.48 -4.10 -3.32
CA ILE A 74 -5.68 -3.64 -2.18
C ILE A 74 -6.29 -2.35 -1.61
N LEU A 75 -6.66 -1.41 -2.48
CA LEU A 75 -7.19 -0.11 -2.09
C LEU A 75 -8.63 -0.15 -1.56
N THR A 76 -9.48 -1.06 -2.04
CA THR A 76 -10.92 -1.06 -1.70
C THR A 76 -11.36 -2.25 -0.85
N ASN A 77 -10.64 -3.38 -0.90
CA ASN A 77 -10.93 -4.59 -0.14
C ASN A 77 -9.62 -5.29 0.32
N PRO A 78 -8.80 -4.63 1.18
CA PRO A 78 -7.51 -5.18 1.60
C PRO A 78 -7.65 -6.52 2.31
N ASN A 79 -8.70 -6.73 3.11
CA ASN A 79 -8.92 -8.00 3.81
C ASN A 79 -9.07 -9.16 2.82
N GLY A 80 -9.96 -9.03 1.83
CA GLY A 80 -10.16 -10.07 0.82
C GLY A 80 -8.92 -10.28 -0.05
N PHE A 81 -8.20 -9.21 -0.38
CA PHE A 81 -6.96 -9.29 -1.12
C PHE A 81 -5.89 -10.10 -0.37
N PHE A 82 -5.59 -9.75 0.90
CA PHE A 82 -4.54 -10.44 1.65
C PHE A 82 -4.88 -11.89 1.95
N GLN A 83 -6.16 -12.24 2.14
CA GLN A 83 -6.55 -13.63 2.29
C GLN A 83 -6.30 -14.45 1.01
N ALA A 84 -6.61 -13.89 -0.17
CA ALA A 84 -6.31 -14.54 -1.45
C ALA A 84 -4.79 -14.63 -1.71
N ALA A 85 -4.05 -13.57 -1.36
CA ALA A 85 -2.60 -13.46 -1.54
C ALA A 85 -1.77 -14.38 -0.63
N LYS A 86 -2.38 -15.07 0.34
CA LYS A 86 -1.70 -16.16 1.07
C LYS A 86 -1.22 -17.26 0.13
N SER A 87 -1.96 -17.51 -0.95
CA SER A 87 -1.60 -18.50 -1.98
C SER A 87 -0.54 -18.03 -2.97
N ASP A 88 -0.20 -16.74 -2.98
CA ASP A 88 0.85 -16.20 -3.86
C ASP A 88 2.24 -16.64 -3.39
N HIS A 89 3.16 -16.80 -4.34
CA HIS A 89 4.58 -16.94 -4.05
C HIS A 89 5.19 -15.56 -3.80
N ILE A 90 6.35 -15.54 -3.13
CA ILE A 90 7.10 -14.30 -2.91
C ILE A 90 7.43 -13.57 -4.22
N GLY A 91 7.69 -14.33 -5.29
CA GLY A 91 7.97 -13.80 -6.63
C GLY A 91 6.77 -13.09 -7.27
N ASP A 92 5.54 -13.46 -6.92
CA ASP A 92 4.34 -12.81 -7.46
C ASP A 92 4.16 -11.40 -6.88
N ALA A 93 4.48 -11.23 -5.60
CA ALA A 93 4.50 -9.93 -4.95
C ALA A 93 5.65 -9.05 -5.43
N LEU A 94 6.85 -9.63 -5.64
CA LEU A 94 7.98 -8.91 -6.24
C LEU A 94 7.65 -8.41 -7.65
N LYS A 95 7.10 -9.28 -8.52
CA LYS A 95 6.70 -8.89 -9.89
C LYS A 95 5.65 -7.79 -9.87
N TYR A 96 4.64 -7.92 -9.00
CA TYR A 96 3.64 -6.87 -8.81
C TYR A 96 4.30 -5.54 -8.42
N TYR A 97 5.10 -5.55 -7.36
CA TYR A 97 5.75 -4.33 -6.87
C TYR A 97 6.68 -3.72 -7.92
N ALA A 98 7.45 -4.53 -8.63
CA ALA A 98 8.34 -4.09 -9.70
C ALA A 98 7.60 -3.39 -10.85
N VAL A 99 6.40 -3.85 -11.20
CA VAL A 99 5.57 -3.19 -12.23
C VAL A 99 4.96 -1.90 -11.69
N VAL A 100 4.38 -1.92 -10.49
CA VAL A 100 3.73 -0.73 -9.91
C VAL A 100 4.76 0.37 -9.62
N LEU A 101 5.99 0.00 -9.23
CA LEU A 101 7.10 0.93 -8.98
C LEU A 101 7.57 1.68 -10.23
N LEU A 102 7.32 1.16 -11.44
CA LEU A 102 7.63 1.90 -12.67
C LEU A 102 6.87 3.23 -12.75
N ILE A 103 5.68 3.32 -12.16
CA ILE A 103 4.85 4.54 -12.19
C ILE A 103 5.61 5.71 -11.56
N PRO A 104 5.98 5.70 -10.26
CA PRO A 104 6.73 6.81 -9.68
C PRO A 104 8.12 6.95 -10.29
N THR A 105 8.78 5.87 -10.73
CA THR A 105 10.10 5.97 -11.37
C THR A 105 10.03 6.79 -12.66
N ILE A 106 9.10 6.46 -13.57
CA ILE A 106 8.93 7.17 -14.84
C ILE A 106 8.57 8.63 -14.58
N VAL A 107 7.67 8.88 -13.62
CA VAL A 107 7.27 10.25 -13.29
C VAL A 107 8.43 11.04 -12.70
N MET A 108 9.21 10.49 -11.78
CA MET A 108 10.39 11.18 -11.23
C MET A 108 11.42 11.50 -12.29
N ILE A 109 11.70 10.57 -13.21
CA ILE A 109 12.61 10.81 -14.34
C ILE A 109 12.05 11.94 -15.21
N ALA A 110 10.76 11.88 -15.58
CA ALA A 110 10.13 12.90 -16.41
C ALA A 110 10.18 14.28 -15.73
N ILE A 111 9.84 14.37 -14.44
CA ILE A 111 9.93 15.63 -13.68
C ILE A 111 11.38 16.13 -13.67
N GLY A 112 12.35 15.28 -13.33
CA GLY A 112 13.74 15.69 -13.25
C GLY A 112 14.37 16.07 -14.60
N MET A 113 13.86 15.51 -15.72
CA MET A 113 14.28 15.88 -17.06
C MET A 113 13.64 17.18 -17.55
N PHE A 114 12.33 17.33 -17.38
CA PHE A 114 11.59 18.40 -18.03
C PHE A 114 11.41 19.64 -17.15
N LEU A 115 11.29 19.49 -15.83
CA LEU A 115 11.04 20.61 -14.94
C LEU A 115 12.19 21.64 -14.92
N PRO A 116 13.48 21.26 -14.83
CA PRO A 116 14.57 22.24 -14.86
C PRO A 116 14.59 23.05 -16.17
N THR A 117 14.37 22.38 -17.30
CA THR A 117 14.32 23.00 -18.63
C THR A 117 13.14 23.96 -18.78
N ALA A 118 11.96 23.55 -18.28
CA ALA A 118 10.76 24.39 -18.30
C ALA A 118 10.93 25.63 -17.42
N LEU A 119 11.49 25.48 -16.21
CA LEU A 119 11.79 26.59 -15.31
C LEU A 119 12.80 27.56 -15.94
N LEU A 120 13.88 27.06 -16.55
CA LEU A 120 14.85 27.88 -17.25
C LEU A 120 14.20 28.68 -18.37
N THR A 121 13.38 28.03 -19.20
CA THR A 121 12.68 28.68 -20.32
C THR A 121 11.74 29.77 -19.84
N ALA A 122 11.04 29.55 -18.72
CA ALA A 122 10.18 30.55 -18.10
C ALA A 122 10.96 31.76 -17.56
N MET A 123 12.21 31.57 -17.11
CA MET A 123 13.07 32.63 -16.58
C MET A 123 13.93 33.32 -17.66
N ALA A 124 14.07 32.71 -18.84
CA ALA A 124 14.90 33.19 -19.93
C ALA A 124 14.63 34.65 -20.36
N PRO A 125 13.39 35.16 -20.43
CA PRO A 125 13.13 36.56 -20.81
C PRO A 125 13.70 37.58 -19.82
N THR A 126 13.97 37.16 -18.58
CA THR A 126 14.50 38.00 -17.51
C THR A 126 15.98 37.73 -17.20
N ALA A 127 16.57 36.72 -17.84
CA ALA A 127 17.94 36.32 -17.62
C ALA A 127 18.87 36.98 -18.65
N GLY A 128 20.02 37.50 -18.20
CA GLY A 128 21.10 37.90 -19.11
C GLY A 128 21.69 36.71 -19.87
N GLY A 129 22.39 36.96 -20.97
CA GLY A 129 22.93 35.90 -21.86
C GLY A 129 23.80 34.86 -21.15
N ASP A 130 24.70 35.30 -20.27
CA ASP A 130 25.56 34.40 -19.49
C ASP A 130 24.77 33.55 -18.50
N MET A 131 23.74 34.13 -17.86
CA MET A 131 22.86 33.40 -16.95
C MET A 131 22.01 32.35 -17.68
N ALA A 132 21.53 32.67 -18.89
CA ALA A 132 20.78 31.73 -19.72
C ALA A 132 21.66 30.54 -20.15
N ALA A 133 22.92 30.80 -20.54
CA ALA A 133 23.88 29.75 -20.90
C ALA A 133 24.24 28.84 -19.72
N MET A 134 24.52 29.42 -18.54
CA MET A 134 24.76 28.64 -17.33
C MET A 134 23.53 27.82 -16.93
N GLY A 135 22.33 28.42 -16.98
CA GLY A 135 21.08 27.73 -16.70
C GLY A 135 20.85 26.54 -17.63
N GLY A 136 21.18 26.66 -18.92
CA GLY A 136 21.08 25.58 -19.90
C GLY A 136 22.01 24.41 -19.57
N MET A 137 23.26 24.70 -19.19
CA MET A 137 24.21 23.68 -18.74
C MET A 137 23.70 22.93 -17.50
N PHE A 138 23.20 23.66 -16.49
CA PHE A 138 22.63 23.05 -15.29
C PHE A 138 21.40 22.20 -15.62
N ALA A 139 20.48 22.68 -16.45
CA ALA A 139 19.30 21.92 -16.86
C ALA A 139 19.69 20.60 -17.54
N GLY A 140 20.71 20.60 -18.41
CA GLY A 140 21.26 19.39 -19.02
C GLY A 140 21.84 18.42 -18.00
N LEU A 141 22.65 18.92 -17.05
CA LEU A 141 23.23 18.11 -15.98
C LEU A 141 22.15 17.49 -15.08
N PHE A 142 21.18 18.28 -14.63
CA PHE A 142 20.05 17.81 -13.82
C PHE A 142 19.22 16.75 -14.56
N SER A 143 19.01 16.92 -15.87
CA SER A 143 18.29 15.94 -16.69
C SER A 143 19.01 14.60 -16.75
N MET A 144 20.34 14.61 -16.91
CA MET A 144 21.15 13.38 -16.92
C MET A 144 21.15 12.71 -15.54
N LEU A 145 21.32 13.50 -14.47
CA LEU A 145 21.26 13.00 -13.09
C LEU A 145 19.88 12.43 -12.75
N ALA A 146 18.80 13.01 -13.26
CA ALA A 146 17.44 12.52 -13.04
C ALA A 146 17.24 11.09 -13.57
N VAL A 147 17.76 10.79 -14.76
CA VAL A 147 17.71 9.44 -15.33
C VAL A 147 18.50 8.46 -14.45
N GLY A 148 19.76 8.81 -14.11
CA GLY A 148 20.60 7.98 -13.26
C GLY A 148 19.99 7.72 -11.88
N MET A 149 19.46 8.76 -11.23
CA MET A 149 18.79 8.69 -9.94
C MET A 149 17.48 7.91 -10.00
N GLY A 150 16.70 8.04 -11.07
CA GLY A 150 15.45 7.29 -11.24
C GLY A 150 15.69 5.80 -11.43
N VAL A 151 16.71 5.42 -12.22
CA VAL A 151 17.13 4.02 -12.37
C VAL A 151 17.68 3.48 -11.06
N ALA A 152 18.55 4.23 -10.37
CA ALA A 152 19.07 3.83 -9.07
C ALA A 152 17.93 3.66 -8.04
N PHE A 153 16.97 4.60 -7.99
CA PHE A 153 15.79 4.53 -7.14
C PHE A 153 14.98 3.25 -7.40
N TYR A 154 14.78 2.87 -8.66
CA TYR A 154 14.05 1.65 -9.01
C TYR A 154 14.70 0.40 -8.41
N PHE A 155 15.99 0.19 -8.68
CA PHE A 155 16.69 -1.00 -8.21
C PHE A 155 16.91 -1.00 -6.69
N LEU A 156 17.28 0.14 -6.12
CA LEU A 156 17.44 0.28 -4.67
C LEU A 156 16.12 0.05 -3.93
N SER A 157 14.98 0.48 -4.48
CA SER A 157 13.67 0.21 -3.88
C SER A 157 13.34 -1.27 -3.91
N LEU A 158 13.58 -1.96 -5.03
CA LEU A 158 13.38 -3.41 -5.13
C LEU A 158 14.22 -4.17 -4.09
N ILE A 159 15.51 -3.87 -3.99
CA ILE A 159 16.41 -4.47 -2.99
C ILE A 159 15.96 -4.10 -1.57
N GLY A 160 15.63 -2.82 -1.37
CA GLY A 160 15.18 -2.27 -0.10
C GLY A 160 13.97 -3.01 0.46
N THR A 161 13.02 -3.44 -0.38
CA THR A 161 11.86 -4.21 0.10
C THR A 161 12.24 -5.49 0.82
N PHE A 162 13.31 -6.17 0.40
CA PHE A 162 13.78 -7.39 1.08
C PHE A 162 14.36 -7.08 2.47
N ILE A 163 15.17 -6.03 2.55
CA ILE A 163 15.80 -5.58 3.80
C ILE A 163 14.73 -5.10 4.77
N THR A 164 13.81 -4.25 4.31
CA THR A 164 12.69 -3.74 5.11
C THR A 164 11.81 -4.89 5.60
N ALA A 165 11.44 -5.84 4.74
CA ALA A 165 10.72 -7.04 5.16
C ALA A 165 11.49 -7.85 6.20
N GLY A 166 12.82 -7.91 6.11
CA GLY A 166 13.67 -8.60 7.10
C GLY A 166 13.55 -7.97 8.47
N ILE A 167 13.67 -6.65 8.53
CA ILE A 167 13.54 -5.86 9.77
C ILE A 167 12.15 -6.09 10.39
N TYR A 168 11.08 -5.92 9.62
CA TYR A 168 9.72 -6.15 10.10
C TYR A 168 9.43 -7.60 10.46
N HIS A 169 10.07 -8.56 9.81
CA HIS A 169 9.94 -9.97 10.15
C HIS A 169 10.59 -10.27 11.50
N ILE A 170 11.80 -9.74 11.74
CA ILE A 170 12.49 -9.86 13.03
C ILE A 170 11.67 -9.22 14.15
N ILE A 171 11.19 -7.99 13.96
CA ILE A 171 10.30 -7.34 14.94
C ILE A 171 9.03 -8.19 15.11
N GLY A 172 8.42 -8.65 14.03
CA GLY A 172 7.27 -9.54 14.05
C GLY A 172 7.48 -10.76 14.93
N MET A 173 8.63 -11.43 14.83
CA MET A 173 8.97 -12.60 15.63
C MET A 173 8.98 -12.28 17.13
N LEU A 174 9.45 -11.09 17.54
CA LEU A 174 9.41 -10.64 18.94
C LEU A 174 7.98 -10.50 19.48
N PHE A 175 7.01 -10.22 18.60
CA PHE A 175 5.59 -10.07 18.94
C PHE A 175 4.73 -11.29 18.55
N GLY A 176 5.36 -12.40 18.16
CA GLY A 176 4.69 -13.68 17.92
C GLY A 176 4.32 -13.99 16.46
N ALA A 177 4.95 -13.34 15.48
CA ALA A 177 4.91 -13.80 14.08
C ALA A 177 5.53 -15.19 13.98
N ARG A 178 4.86 -16.12 13.28
CA ARG A 178 5.32 -17.51 13.12
C ARG A 178 5.34 -18.00 11.67
N ASN A 179 4.65 -17.30 10.77
CA ASN A 179 4.63 -17.64 9.36
C ASN A 179 5.97 -17.25 8.72
N PRO A 180 6.37 -17.89 7.60
CA PRO A 180 7.67 -17.64 7.00
C PRO A 180 7.86 -16.19 6.55
N TYR A 181 9.12 -15.79 6.37
CA TYR A 181 9.52 -14.49 5.85
C TYR A 181 8.75 -14.05 4.59
N SER A 182 8.41 -14.99 3.70
CA SER A 182 7.63 -14.72 2.49
C SER A 182 6.30 -14.03 2.78
N GLU A 183 5.65 -14.36 3.91
CA GLU A 183 4.38 -13.73 4.31
C GLU A 183 4.59 -12.28 4.75
N THR A 184 5.69 -11.97 5.46
CA THR A 184 6.05 -10.59 5.77
C THR A 184 6.37 -9.81 4.50
N TYR A 185 7.14 -10.41 3.59
CA TYR A 185 7.50 -9.76 2.32
C TYR A 185 6.25 -9.41 1.49
N LYS A 186 5.34 -10.38 1.29
CA LYS A 186 4.07 -10.15 0.60
C LYS A 186 3.22 -9.09 1.31
N ALA A 187 3.12 -9.15 2.65
CA ALA A 187 2.36 -8.18 3.43
C ALA A 187 2.84 -6.74 3.18
N LEU A 188 4.16 -6.50 3.23
CA LEU A 188 4.70 -5.16 3.08
C LEU A 188 4.64 -4.67 1.64
N THR A 189 5.08 -5.48 0.68
CA THR A 189 5.13 -5.10 -0.75
C THR A 189 3.75 -4.75 -1.31
N TYR A 190 2.73 -5.55 -1.01
CA TYR A 190 1.37 -5.22 -1.43
C TYR A 190 0.82 -3.98 -0.70
N SER A 191 1.14 -3.83 0.58
CA SER A 191 0.73 -2.66 1.37
C SER A 191 1.35 -1.34 0.91
N MET A 192 2.46 -1.38 0.16
CA MET A 192 3.07 -0.16 -0.41
C MET A 192 2.23 0.48 -1.52
N THR A 193 1.22 -0.21 -2.05
CA THR A 193 0.41 0.26 -3.19
C THR A 193 -0.11 1.70 -3.06
N PRO A 194 -0.73 2.13 -1.95
CA PRO A 194 -1.23 3.51 -1.83
C PRO A 194 -0.08 4.53 -1.91
N PHE A 195 1.08 4.21 -1.32
CA PHE A 195 2.25 5.08 -1.34
C PHE A 195 2.87 5.17 -2.73
N VAL A 196 3.03 4.04 -3.42
CA VAL A 196 3.60 3.99 -4.78
C VAL A 196 2.69 4.69 -5.79
N LEU A 197 1.36 4.64 -5.61
CA LEU A 197 0.41 5.27 -6.54
C LEU A 197 0.20 6.76 -6.29
N ILE A 198 0.17 7.19 -5.03
CA ILE A 198 -0.31 8.54 -4.67
C ILE A 198 0.76 9.36 -3.96
N GLY A 199 1.72 8.71 -3.30
CA GLY A 199 2.77 9.38 -2.51
C GLY A 199 3.70 10.28 -3.33
N TRP A 200 3.88 10.03 -4.62
CA TRP A 200 4.71 10.88 -5.48
C TRP A 200 3.96 12.09 -6.04
N VAL A 201 2.64 11.98 -6.28
CA VAL A 201 1.77 13.14 -6.59
C VAL A 201 1.82 14.11 -5.42
N ALA A 202 2.15 13.56 -4.24
CA ALA A 202 2.39 14.31 -3.04
C ALA A 202 3.71 15.16 -3.02
N ILE A 203 4.41 15.33 -4.14
CA ILE A 203 5.56 16.25 -4.23
C ILE A 203 5.27 17.48 -5.11
N PRO A 204 4.75 17.37 -6.35
CA PRO A 204 4.51 18.54 -7.19
C PRO A 204 3.40 19.46 -6.68
N LEU A 205 2.34 18.92 -6.06
CA LEU A 205 1.20 19.70 -5.58
C LEU A 205 1.50 20.48 -4.30
N ALA A 206 2.45 20.01 -3.48
CA ALA A 206 2.92 20.69 -2.27
C ALA A 206 3.52 22.07 -2.58
N ILE A 207 4.06 22.25 -3.79
CA ILE A 207 4.64 23.52 -4.24
C ILE A 207 3.54 24.58 -4.48
N VAL A 208 2.31 24.17 -4.79
CA VAL A 208 1.24 25.08 -5.23
C VAL A 208 0.16 25.32 -4.17
N HIS A 209 -0.21 24.31 -3.36
CA HIS A 209 -1.32 24.43 -2.39
C HIS A 209 -1.07 23.64 -1.08
N VAL A 210 -0.15 24.14 -0.25
CA VAL A 210 0.34 23.46 0.98
C VAL A 210 -0.76 22.96 1.92
N PHE A 211 -1.81 23.75 2.20
CA PHE A 211 -2.78 23.43 3.25
C PHE A 211 -3.84 22.38 2.86
N ALA A 212 -4.46 22.50 1.67
CA ALA A 212 -5.45 21.53 1.18
C ALA A 212 -4.82 20.13 1.01
N TYR A 213 -3.54 20.13 0.72
CA TYR A 213 -2.76 18.94 0.48
C TYR A 213 -2.38 18.17 1.73
N MET A 214 -2.05 18.87 2.81
CA MET A 214 -1.66 18.23 4.07
C MET A 214 -2.79 17.31 4.58
N GLY A 215 -4.05 17.72 4.46
CA GLY A 215 -5.20 16.87 4.79
C GLY A 215 -5.29 15.60 3.93
N ALA A 216 -5.10 15.72 2.61
CA ALA A 216 -5.12 14.57 1.70
C ALA A 216 -3.95 13.60 1.95
N ALA A 217 -2.73 14.14 2.13
CA ALA A 217 -1.54 13.35 2.42
C ALA A 217 -1.68 12.57 3.73
N ILE A 218 -2.24 13.19 4.78
CA ILE A 218 -2.55 12.53 6.05
C ILE A 218 -3.57 11.40 5.82
N ALA A 219 -4.65 11.65 5.09
CA ALA A 219 -5.67 10.63 4.83
C ALA A 219 -5.10 9.42 4.06
N ILE A 220 -4.27 9.66 3.05
CA ILE A 220 -3.58 8.61 2.29
C ILE A 220 -2.60 7.84 3.18
N GLY A 221 -1.83 8.54 4.02
CA GLY A 221 -0.88 7.94 4.96
C GLY A 221 -1.57 7.05 5.98
N LEU A 222 -2.69 7.50 6.55
CA LEU A 222 -3.51 6.71 7.47
C LEU A 222 -4.11 5.48 6.77
N TRP A 223 -4.55 5.63 5.51
CA TRP A 223 -5.05 4.50 4.75
C TRP A 223 -3.97 3.46 4.43
N ALA A 224 -2.78 3.92 4.03
CA ALA A 224 -1.62 3.05 3.81
C ALA A 224 -1.23 2.30 5.09
N LEU A 225 -1.25 2.98 6.24
CA LEU A 225 -1.00 2.37 7.54
C LEU A 225 -2.04 1.29 7.87
N ILE A 226 -3.33 1.56 7.64
CA ILE A 226 -4.40 0.58 7.88
C ILE A 226 -4.20 -0.67 7.01
N ILE A 227 -3.85 -0.49 5.73
CA ILE A 227 -3.57 -1.60 4.81
C ILE A 227 -2.35 -2.38 5.29
N ALA A 228 -1.26 -1.71 5.68
CA ALA A 228 -0.05 -2.36 6.22
C ALA A 228 -0.34 -3.22 7.45
N ILE A 229 -1.12 -2.70 8.41
CA ILE A 229 -1.51 -3.42 9.62
C ILE A 229 -2.37 -4.64 9.28
N LYS A 230 -3.38 -4.48 8.40
CA LYS A 230 -4.24 -5.58 7.96
C LYS A 230 -3.45 -6.65 7.21
N GLY A 231 -2.60 -6.24 6.28
CA GLY A 231 -1.77 -7.15 5.51
C GLY A 231 -0.83 -7.95 6.39
N PHE A 232 -0.14 -7.28 7.32
CA PHE A 232 0.74 -7.98 8.25
C PHE A 232 -0.05 -8.93 9.17
N SER A 233 -1.17 -8.47 9.74
CA SER A 233 -2.04 -9.29 10.60
C SER A 233 -2.54 -10.55 9.90
N ILE A 234 -3.03 -10.43 8.67
CA ILE A 234 -3.57 -11.56 7.90
C ILE A 234 -2.46 -12.51 7.47
N MET A 235 -1.37 -11.99 6.89
CA MET A 235 -0.32 -12.82 6.33
C MET A 235 0.51 -13.52 7.42
N GLN A 236 0.66 -12.89 8.58
CA GLN A 236 1.35 -13.49 9.74
C GLN A 236 0.42 -14.18 10.73
N ASP A 237 -0.87 -14.33 10.41
CA ASP A 237 -1.89 -14.95 11.27
C ASP A 237 -1.84 -14.46 12.73
N MET A 238 -1.76 -13.14 12.89
CA MET A 238 -1.60 -12.50 14.19
C MET A 238 -2.69 -11.49 14.49
N GLU A 239 -2.94 -11.26 15.77
CA GLU A 239 -3.89 -10.26 16.25
C GLU A 239 -3.54 -8.86 15.70
N THR A 240 -4.55 -8.12 15.22
CA THR A 240 -4.39 -6.79 14.62
C THR A 240 -3.63 -5.81 15.51
N LYS A 241 -3.85 -5.86 16.84
CA LYS A 241 -3.14 -5.00 17.81
C LYS A 241 -1.63 -5.28 17.86
N LYS A 242 -1.22 -6.55 17.74
CA LYS A 242 0.20 -6.93 17.69
C LYS A 242 0.82 -6.51 16.36
N ALA A 243 0.10 -6.74 15.25
CA ALA A 243 0.51 -6.24 13.94
C ALA A 243 0.69 -4.71 13.93
N ALA A 244 -0.22 -3.97 14.58
CA ALA A 244 -0.10 -2.51 14.71
C ALA A 244 1.19 -2.10 15.43
N VAL A 245 1.54 -2.76 16.54
CA VAL A 245 2.81 -2.51 17.23
C VAL A 245 3.99 -2.78 16.30
N VAL A 246 4.01 -3.92 15.61
CA VAL A 246 5.10 -4.28 14.69
C VAL A 246 5.25 -3.26 13.57
N ILE A 247 4.15 -2.80 12.97
CA ILE A 247 4.15 -1.84 11.86
C ILE A 247 4.59 -0.44 12.32
N LEU A 248 4.12 0.00 13.49
CA LEU A 248 4.38 1.35 14.01
C LEU A 248 5.74 1.50 14.70
N LEU A 249 6.29 0.42 15.28
CA LEU A 249 7.48 0.49 16.11
C LEU A 249 8.69 1.13 15.41
N PRO A 250 9.04 0.80 14.14
CA PRO A 250 10.14 1.48 13.45
C PRO A 250 9.91 2.99 13.31
N ALA A 251 8.70 3.42 12.99
CA ALA A 251 8.37 4.84 12.84
C ALA A 251 8.44 5.57 14.19
N ILE A 252 8.01 4.92 15.28
CA ILE A 252 8.11 5.46 16.64
C ILE A 252 9.58 5.63 17.04
N ILE A 253 10.42 4.62 16.79
CA ILE A 253 11.86 4.69 17.10
C ILE A 253 12.51 5.85 16.33
N VAL A 254 12.27 5.95 15.03
CA VAL A 254 12.79 7.05 14.21
C VAL A 254 12.30 8.40 14.71
N GLY A 255 11.01 8.53 15.06
CA GLY A 255 10.43 9.75 15.59
C GLY A 255 11.07 10.19 16.91
N VAL A 256 11.28 9.25 17.84
CA VAL A 256 11.95 9.53 19.12
C VAL A 256 13.40 9.96 18.89
N LEU A 257 14.16 9.25 18.04
CA LEU A 257 15.54 9.61 17.72
C LEU A 257 15.64 11.00 17.09
N ALA A 258 14.72 11.34 16.17
CA ALA A 258 14.68 12.66 15.56
C ALA A 258 14.46 13.77 16.61
N VAL A 259 13.51 13.58 17.53
CA VAL A 259 13.28 14.53 18.64
C VAL A 259 14.51 14.67 19.52
N LEU A 260 15.17 13.57 19.89
CA LEU A 260 16.40 13.62 20.69
C LEU A 260 17.51 14.40 19.98
N THR A 261 17.72 14.16 18.68
CA THR A 261 18.72 14.91 17.90
C THR A 261 18.41 16.41 17.83
N LEU A 262 17.13 16.78 17.71
CA LEU A 262 16.70 18.18 17.70
C LEU A 262 16.94 18.86 19.06
N LEU A 263 16.63 18.17 20.16
CA LEU A 263 16.87 18.68 21.52
C LEU A 263 18.38 18.87 21.79
N MET A 264 19.21 17.91 21.37
CA MET A 264 20.67 18.01 21.47
C MET A 264 21.19 19.19 20.64
N GLY A 265 20.74 19.34 19.40
CA GLY A 265 21.07 20.48 18.55
C GLY A 265 20.68 21.81 19.18
N ALA A 266 19.44 21.95 19.64
CA ALA A 266 18.96 23.16 20.32
C ALA A 266 19.78 23.49 21.58
N SER A 267 20.13 22.48 22.39
CA SER A 267 20.97 22.67 23.57
C SER A 267 22.39 23.17 23.21
N SER A 268 22.96 22.65 22.12
CA SER A 268 24.29 23.07 21.64
C SER A 268 24.27 24.52 21.09
N MET A 269 23.18 24.94 20.44
CA MET A 269 23.01 26.32 19.97
C MET A 269 22.83 27.31 21.14
N LEU A 270 22.07 26.92 22.17
CA LEU A 270 21.93 27.72 23.38
C LEU A 270 23.25 27.85 24.14
N ALA A 271 24.04 26.77 24.24
CA ALA A 271 25.35 26.79 24.86
C ALA A 271 26.39 27.59 24.03
N GLY A 272 26.37 27.49 22.70
CA GLY A 272 27.27 28.22 21.81
C GLY A 272 26.98 29.72 21.71
N GLY A 273 25.72 30.14 21.86
CA GLY A 273 25.31 31.54 21.95
C GLY A 273 25.67 32.23 23.26
N MET A 274 26.16 31.50 24.26
CA MET A 274 26.61 32.02 25.55
C MET A 274 28.13 32.23 25.63
N VAL A 275 28.88 32.05 24.54
CA VAL A 275 30.30 32.42 24.50
C VAL A 275 30.41 33.93 24.23
N PRO A 276 30.81 34.77 25.20
CA PRO A 276 31.01 36.19 24.94
C PRO A 276 32.15 36.33 23.93
N SER A 277 31.94 37.11 22.87
CA SER A 277 33.03 37.53 21.99
C SER A 277 34.05 38.32 22.82
N ALA A 278 35.24 37.73 23.03
CA ALA A 278 36.38 38.38 23.66
C ALA A 278 36.98 39.46 22.75
#